data_AF-A0A2P5MQP7-F1
#
_entry.id   AF-A0A2P5MQP7-F1
#
_cell.length_a   1.000
_cell.length_b   1.000
_cell.length_c   1.000
_cell.angle_alpha   90.00
_cell.angle_beta   90.00
_cell.angle_gamma   90.00
#
_symmetry.space_group_name_H-M   'P 1'
#
loop_
_entity.id
_entity.type
_entity.pdbx_description
1 polymer ?
#
loop_
_entity_poly.entity_id
_entity_poly.type
_entity_poly.pdbx_seq_one_letter_code
_entity_poly.pdbx_strand_id
1 'polypeptide(L)'
;MANKFVDLNGGNDANDGSSFLLRKKTLSSAAAVAAAGDVIRVMGKPSTNSGTATWTKGSPLVTLSAAMNQLIYGDGVWIPAANVTATANTTAPTPKQGVNSSKLVCGAGFTTGMVAYFATGALNLNTYQQLTFWVQSSVALASGALSINLCSDVAGATIVDTVTLNKALNAGQWTAVTIDKGTPFGASIQSVRLTANSSLASATISLDNISACKAPSAANCLTLNSLISPDNAVWYPVQSISGTTVYVDAQATTAATLAKGYRGATGSTTFYMMQPTVVSIGTGNTVYDQVFSGNGSAGSRITISGGWDSAAMTTQSGLTLIDRSDWAASGINLTGATGYITVEKFLFGHAAFPLGLVSTARGYTVNNSGFAGT
;
A
#
# COMPACT_ATOMS: atom_id res chain seq x y z
N MET A 1 7.47 33.31 -8.79
CA MET A 1 6.68 32.08 -8.95
C MET A 1 7.39 31.21 -9.96
N ALA A 2 8.11 30.21 -9.49
CA ALA A 2 8.74 29.18 -10.30
C ALA A 2 8.06 27.83 -10.07
N ASN A 3 8.23 26.91 -11.03
CA ASN A 3 7.87 25.50 -10.83
C ASN A 3 9.09 24.75 -10.32
N LYS A 4 8.88 23.89 -9.32
CA LYS A 4 9.84 22.87 -8.88
C LYS A 4 9.29 21.49 -9.21
N PHE A 5 10.16 20.56 -9.59
CA PHE A 5 9.74 19.24 -10.06
C PHE A 5 10.19 18.14 -9.10
N VAL A 6 9.26 17.29 -8.66
CA VAL A 6 9.49 16.19 -7.72
C VAL A 6 8.92 14.89 -8.26
N ASP A 7 9.77 13.88 -8.35
CA ASP A 7 9.42 12.49 -8.67
C ASP A 7 9.85 11.60 -7.51
N LEU A 8 8.86 11.17 -6.73
CA LEU A 8 9.07 10.41 -5.50
C LEU A 8 9.70 9.03 -5.74
N ASN A 9 9.66 8.52 -6.98
CA ASN A 9 10.19 7.21 -7.34
C ASN A 9 11.54 7.32 -8.03
N GLY A 10 11.59 8.10 -9.12
CA GLY A 10 12.72 8.18 -10.04
C GLY A 10 13.56 9.47 -9.95
N GLY A 11 13.21 10.40 -9.05
CA GLY A 11 13.96 11.65 -8.87
C GLY A 11 15.33 11.46 -8.21
N ASN A 12 16.12 12.54 -8.20
CA ASN A 12 17.44 12.58 -7.55
C ASN A 12 17.59 13.87 -6.73
N ASP A 13 17.87 13.74 -5.43
CA ASP A 13 17.96 14.89 -4.52
C ASP A 13 19.20 15.77 -4.74
N ALA A 14 20.18 15.29 -5.49
CA ALA A 14 21.31 16.10 -5.96
C ALA A 14 20.90 17.13 -7.04
N ASN A 15 19.77 16.94 -7.71
CA ASN A 15 19.29 17.88 -8.72
C ASN A 15 18.69 19.15 -8.07
N ASP A 16 18.57 20.23 -8.84
CA ASP A 16 18.07 21.53 -8.35
C ASP A 16 16.53 21.70 -8.41
N GLY A 17 15.82 20.77 -9.04
CA GLY A 17 14.37 20.80 -9.19
C GLY A 17 13.87 21.83 -10.20
N SER A 18 14.72 22.46 -11.01
CA SER A 18 14.34 23.57 -11.91
C SER A 18 13.61 23.12 -13.18
N SER A 19 13.72 21.85 -13.55
CA SER A 19 13.12 21.25 -14.75
C SER A 19 12.73 19.79 -14.51
N PHE A 20 11.99 19.20 -15.46
CA PHE A 20 11.67 17.77 -15.42
C PHE A 20 12.93 16.87 -15.44
N LEU A 21 13.97 17.25 -16.19
CA LEU A 21 15.24 16.49 -16.23
C LEU A 21 16.00 16.59 -14.90
N LEU A 22 15.93 17.75 -14.25
CA LEU A 22 16.58 18.03 -12.97
C LEU A 22 15.60 17.87 -11.79
N ARG A 23 14.65 16.95 -11.88
CA ARG A 23 13.65 16.73 -10.82
C ARG A 23 14.28 16.12 -9.57
N LYS A 24 13.78 16.54 -8.42
CA LYS A 24 14.17 16.08 -7.08
C LYS A 24 13.42 14.80 -6.69
N LYS A 25 13.95 14.06 -5.70
CA LYS A 25 13.31 12.83 -5.20
C LYS A 25 12.35 13.10 -4.05
N THR A 26 12.70 14.00 -3.15
CA THR A 26 11.95 14.22 -1.90
C THR A 26 11.40 15.64 -1.79
N LEU A 27 10.31 15.80 -1.03
CA LEU A 27 9.80 17.12 -0.66
C LEU A 27 10.80 17.87 0.24
N SER A 28 11.62 17.15 1.01
CA SER A 28 12.63 17.74 1.90
C SER A 28 13.69 18.47 1.09
N SER A 29 14.23 17.82 0.05
CA SER A 29 15.20 18.46 -0.83
C SER A 29 14.57 19.57 -1.68
N ALA A 30 13.27 19.47 -2.00
CA ALA A 30 12.54 20.53 -2.70
C ALA A 30 12.31 21.77 -1.82
N ALA A 31 12.09 21.58 -0.51
CA ALA A 31 11.96 22.68 0.45
C ALA A 31 13.21 23.58 0.46
N ALA A 32 14.40 22.99 0.32
CA ALA A 32 15.66 23.72 0.32
C ALA A 32 15.84 24.70 -0.85
N VAL A 33 15.06 24.56 -1.92
CA VAL A 33 15.17 25.37 -3.14
C VAL A 33 13.87 26.13 -3.49
N ALA A 34 12.82 25.94 -2.70
CA ALA A 34 11.52 26.56 -2.91
C ALA A 34 11.47 27.95 -2.25
N ALA A 35 10.87 28.91 -2.93
CA ALA A 35 10.60 30.25 -2.40
C ALA A 35 9.09 30.49 -2.28
N ALA A 36 8.71 31.51 -1.49
CA ALA A 36 7.32 31.92 -1.36
C ALA A 36 6.67 32.17 -2.73
N GLY A 37 5.49 31.60 -2.95
CA GLY A 37 4.77 31.66 -4.22
C GLY A 37 5.18 30.62 -5.26
N ASP A 38 6.12 29.72 -4.97
CA ASP A 38 6.48 28.62 -5.88
C ASP A 38 5.43 27.50 -5.89
N VAL A 39 5.42 26.76 -6.99
CA VAL A 39 4.62 25.54 -7.16
C VAL A 39 5.56 24.34 -7.26
N ILE A 40 5.43 23.39 -6.34
CA ILE A 40 6.14 22.12 -6.36
C ILE A 40 5.23 21.11 -7.05
N ARG A 41 5.53 20.78 -8.29
CA ARG A 41 4.84 19.76 -9.10
C ARG A 41 5.34 18.39 -8.71
N VAL A 42 4.46 17.58 -8.15
CA VAL A 42 4.74 16.21 -7.72
C VAL A 42 4.09 15.24 -8.69
N MET A 43 4.86 14.24 -9.13
CA MET A 43 4.38 13.24 -10.07
C MET A 43 3.16 12.51 -9.49
N GLY A 44 2.17 12.27 -10.33
CA GLY A 44 1.01 11.45 -10.01
C GLY A 44 0.62 10.61 -11.20
N LYS A 45 -0.56 9.99 -11.10
CA LYS A 45 -1.13 9.20 -12.17
C LYS A 45 -2.64 9.45 -12.24
N PRO A 46 -3.25 9.36 -13.44
CA PRO A 46 -4.69 9.34 -13.54
C PRO A 46 -5.24 8.08 -12.87
N SER A 47 -6.47 8.15 -12.38
CA SER A 47 -7.22 6.95 -12.06
C SER A 47 -7.56 6.17 -13.32
N THR A 48 -7.89 4.89 -13.14
CA THR A 48 -8.31 4.02 -14.24
C THR A 48 -9.75 3.56 -14.04
N ASN A 49 -10.58 3.71 -15.07
CA ASN A 49 -11.85 2.97 -15.15
C ASN A 49 -11.54 1.51 -15.41
N SER A 50 -11.88 0.66 -14.45
CA SER A 50 -11.50 -0.76 -14.45
C SER A 50 -12.71 -1.69 -14.56
N GLY A 51 -13.87 -1.17 -14.94
CA GLY A 51 -15.10 -1.93 -15.15
C GLY A 51 -16.26 -1.39 -14.32
N THR A 52 -17.14 -2.30 -13.89
CA THR A 52 -18.33 -1.98 -13.10
C THR A 52 -18.33 -2.76 -11.79
N ALA A 53 -18.87 -2.16 -10.74
CA ALA A 53 -19.06 -2.84 -9.47
C ALA A 53 -20.39 -2.43 -8.83
N THR A 54 -20.97 -3.35 -8.07
CA THR A 54 -22.14 -3.10 -7.23
C THR A 54 -21.69 -2.64 -5.86
N TRP A 55 -22.17 -1.47 -5.48
CA TRP A 55 -21.92 -0.83 -4.19
C TRP A 55 -23.22 -0.82 -3.40
N THR A 56 -23.18 -1.26 -2.16
CA THR A 56 -24.36 -1.25 -1.27
C THR A 56 -24.15 -0.26 -0.15
N LYS A 57 -25.09 0.67 0.03
CA LYS A 57 -25.04 1.68 1.09
C LYS A 57 -24.90 0.99 2.46
N GLY A 58 -23.90 1.41 3.22
CA GLY A 58 -23.59 0.87 4.55
C GLY A 58 -22.82 -0.45 4.54
N SER A 59 -22.62 -1.07 3.37
CA SER A 59 -21.88 -2.33 3.26
C SER A 59 -20.40 -2.07 3.00
N PRO A 60 -19.48 -2.82 3.64
CA PRO A 60 -18.08 -2.81 3.27
C PRO A 60 -17.79 -3.66 2.03
N LEU A 61 -18.72 -4.51 1.60
CA LEU A 61 -18.58 -5.34 0.42
C LEU A 61 -18.88 -4.56 -0.86
N VAL A 62 -17.94 -4.62 -1.79
CA VAL A 62 -18.05 -4.21 -3.19
C VAL A 62 -17.99 -5.46 -4.05
N THR A 63 -18.95 -5.62 -4.96
CA THR A 63 -18.99 -6.79 -5.86
C THR A 63 -18.61 -6.37 -7.28
N LEU A 64 -17.46 -6.82 -7.75
CA LEU A 64 -16.94 -6.59 -9.10
C LEU A 64 -17.74 -7.39 -10.13
N SER A 65 -17.87 -6.86 -11.35
CA SER A 65 -18.47 -7.61 -12.46
C SER A 65 -17.61 -8.77 -12.97
N ALA A 66 -16.30 -8.75 -12.68
CA ALA A 66 -15.37 -9.82 -13.00
C ALA A 66 -14.22 -9.85 -11.98
N ALA A 67 -13.65 -11.03 -11.75
CA ALA A 67 -12.49 -11.18 -10.90
C ALA A 67 -11.26 -10.51 -11.53
N MET A 68 -10.54 -9.69 -10.75
CA MET A 68 -9.29 -9.04 -11.16
C MET A 68 -8.04 -9.75 -10.63
N ASN A 69 -8.24 -10.62 -9.63
CA ASN A 69 -7.19 -11.29 -8.87
C ASN A 69 -7.44 -12.79 -8.81
N GLN A 70 -6.38 -13.55 -8.53
CA GLN A 70 -6.48 -14.95 -8.16
C GLN A 70 -6.13 -15.09 -6.68
N LEU A 71 -7.10 -15.50 -5.85
CA LEU A 71 -6.83 -15.81 -4.45
C LEU A 71 -5.93 -17.04 -4.37
N ILE A 72 -4.89 -16.95 -3.55
CA ILE A 72 -3.95 -18.03 -3.24
C ILE A 72 -4.23 -18.56 -1.83
N TYR A 73 -4.42 -17.66 -0.86
CA TYR A 73 -4.78 -18.00 0.51
C TYR A 73 -5.70 -16.93 1.09
N GLY A 74 -6.75 -17.36 1.79
CA GLY A 74 -7.67 -16.45 2.48
C GLY A 74 -8.28 -16.97 3.78
N ASP A 75 -8.25 -18.28 4.01
CA ASP A 75 -8.66 -18.92 5.26
C ASP A 75 -8.00 -20.31 5.31
N GLY A 76 -7.76 -20.82 6.52
CA GLY A 76 -7.30 -22.18 6.78
C GLY A 76 -5.97 -22.25 7.52
N VAL A 77 -5.64 -23.45 8.00
CA VAL A 77 -4.43 -23.74 8.77
C VAL A 77 -3.27 -24.06 7.82
N TRP A 78 -2.13 -23.41 8.03
CA TRP A 78 -0.89 -23.72 7.31
C TRP A 78 -0.19 -24.93 7.93
N ILE A 79 0.58 -25.67 7.14
CA ILE A 79 1.39 -26.79 7.60
C ILE A 79 2.75 -26.25 8.05
N PRO A 80 3.13 -26.39 9.34
CA PRO A 80 4.36 -25.80 9.86
C PRO A 80 5.60 -26.63 9.50
N ALA A 81 6.74 -25.95 9.39
CA ALA A 81 8.04 -26.61 9.42
C ALA A 81 8.47 -26.95 10.86
N ALA A 82 9.64 -27.59 11.00
CA ALA A 82 10.22 -27.87 12.32
C ALA A 82 10.42 -26.57 13.13
N ASN A 83 10.15 -26.64 14.44
CA ASN A 83 10.21 -25.50 15.38
C ASN A 83 9.20 -24.37 15.09
N VAL A 84 8.15 -24.64 14.32
CA VAL A 84 7.06 -23.69 14.08
C VAL A 84 5.74 -24.30 14.54
N THR A 85 4.88 -23.51 15.18
CA THR A 85 3.49 -23.87 15.45
C THR A 85 2.59 -23.03 14.57
N ALA A 86 1.74 -23.67 13.76
CA ALA A 86 0.77 -22.98 12.91
C ALA A 86 -0.65 -23.14 13.45
N THR A 87 -1.42 -22.05 13.44
CA THR A 87 -2.82 -22.02 13.87
C THR A 87 -3.64 -21.11 12.95
N ALA A 88 -4.92 -21.45 12.75
CA ALA A 88 -5.90 -20.54 12.15
C ALA A 88 -6.41 -19.61 13.25
N ASN A 89 -5.95 -18.36 13.22
CA ASN A 89 -6.24 -17.38 14.26
C ASN A 89 -7.53 -16.62 13.94
N THR A 90 -8.49 -16.66 14.86
CA THR A 90 -9.79 -15.98 14.75
C THR A 90 -9.91 -14.74 15.64
N THR A 91 -8.90 -14.47 16.46
CA THR A 91 -8.88 -13.38 17.45
C THR A 91 -7.73 -12.43 17.17
N ALA A 92 -7.32 -11.60 18.15
CA ALA A 92 -6.26 -10.62 17.94
C ALA A 92 -4.91 -11.26 17.55
N PRO A 93 -4.23 -10.76 16.49
CA PRO A 93 -4.71 -9.72 15.58
C PRO A 93 -5.80 -10.26 14.65
N THR A 94 -6.94 -9.57 14.62
CA THR A 94 -8.13 -10.04 13.91
C THR A 94 -7.83 -10.23 12.42
N PRO A 95 -8.43 -11.25 11.77
CA PRO A 95 -8.28 -11.47 10.33
C PRO A 95 -8.70 -10.24 9.52
N LYS A 96 -8.03 -10.03 8.39
CA LYS A 96 -8.31 -8.99 7.38
C LYS A 96 -9.18 -9.54 6.23
N GLN A 97 -9.19 -10.86 6.03
CA GLN A 97 -10.14 -11.57 5.19
C GLN A 97 -10.80 -12.70 5.98
N GLY A 98 -12.03 -13.04 5.59
CA GLY A 98 -12.63 -14.31 5.99
C GLY A 98 -12.88 -14.40 7.49
N VAL A 99 -12.70 -15.60 8.03
CA VAL A 99 -12.95 -15.91 9.45
C VAL A 99 -11.67 -16.17 10.24
N ASN A 100 -10.55 -16.45 9.57
CA ASN A 100 -9.26 -16.65 10.21
C ASN A 100 -8.08 -16.15 9.37
N SER A 101 -6.98 -15.85 10.04
CA SER A 101 -5.67 -15.61 9.43
C SER A 101 -4.68 -16.71 9.84
N SER A 102 -3.60 -16.86 9.09
CA SER A 102 -2.52 -17.76 9.49
C SER A 102 -1.73 -17.13 10.63
N LYS A 103 -1.47 -17.88 11.69
CA LYS A 103 -0.58 -17.49 12.80
C LYS A 103 0.50 -18.53 12.98
N LEU A 104 1.75 -18.12 12.76
CA LEU A 104 2.95 -18.93 12.70
C LEU A 104 3.89 -18.52 13.84
N VAL A 105 3.94 -19.31 14.91
CA VAL A 105 4.79 -19.06 16.09
C VAL A 105 6.09 -19.82 15.91
N CYS A 106 7.18 -19.10 15.64
CA CYS A 106 8.52 -19.66 15.54
C CYS A 106 9.11 -19.83 16.96
N GLY A 107 9.53 -21.05 17.30
CA GLY A 107 10.20 -21.33 18.57
C GLY A 107 11.61 -20.73 18.63
N ALA A 108 12.19 -20.71 19.82
CA ALA A 108 13.54 -20.14 20.04
C ALA A 108 14.64 -20.84 19.21
N GLY A 109 14.44 -22.11 18.83
CA GLY A 109 15.36 -22.87 17.99
C GLY A 109 15.19 -22.66 16.48
N PHE A 110 14.18 -21.90 16.04
CA PHE A 110 13.99 -21.60 14.62
C PHE A 110 14.98 -20.52 14.16
N THR A 111 15.61 -20.72 13.00
CA THR A 111 16.54 -19.75 12.41
C THR A 111 15.99 -19.26 11.07
N THR A 112 16.38 -19.87 9.96
CA THR A 112 16.03 -19.51 8.58
C THR A 112 15.39 -20.68 7.84
N GLY A 113 14.89 -20.44 6.63
CA GLY A 113 14.31 -21.47 5.78
C GLY A 113 12.79 -21.47 5.81
N MET A 114 12.19 -22.63 5.53
CA MET A 114 10.74 -22.77 5.48
C MET A 114 10.13 -22.51 6.86
N VAL A 115 9.21 -21.56 6.97
CA VAL A 115 8.43 -21.36 8.19
C VAL A 115 7.20 -22.28 8.17
N ALA A 116 6.43 -22.20 7.09
CA ALA A 116 5.24 -23.00 6.85
C ALA A 116 4.84 -22.92 5.37
N TYR A 117 3.94 -23.79 4.95
CA TYR A 117 3.31 -23.76 3.64
C TYR A 117 1.81 -24.02 3.69
N PHE A 118 1.10 -23.64 2.64
CA PHE A 118 -0.31 -23.92 2.44
C PHE A 118 -0.50 -24.52 1.05
N ALA A 119 -1.10 -25.71 0.97
CA ALA A 119 -1.45 -26.34 -0.30
C ALA A 119 -2.64 -25.61 -0.92
N THR A 120 -2.46 -25.04 -2.11
CA THR A 120 -3.45 -24.18 -2.77
C THR A 120 -4.39 -24.96 -3.70
N GLY A 121 -4.06 -26.23 -3.97
CA GLY A 121 -4.50 -26.90 -5.18
C GLY A 121 -3.78 -26.34 -6.42
N ALA A 122 -4.08 -26.88 -7.60
CA ALA A 122 -3.45 -26.45 -8.84
C ALA A 122 -3.94 -25.06 -9.27
N LEU A 123 -3.02 -24.10 -9.38
CA LEU A 123 -3.25 -22.74 -9.84
C LEU A 123 -2.33 -22.40 -11.02
N ASN A 124 -2.91 -21.78 -12.04
CA ASN A 124 -2.17 -21.16 -13.13
C ASN A 124 -2.08 -19.66 -12.92
N LEU A 125 -0.88 -19.16 -12.63
CA LEU A 125 -0.63 -17.75 -12.33
C LEU A 125 0.16 -17.02 -13.43
N ASN A 126 0.29 -17.61 -14.62
CA ASN A 126 1.12 -17.11 -15.73
C ASN A 126 0.65 -15.80 -16.38
N THR A 127 -0.44 -15.21 -15.88
CA THR A 127 -0.93 -13.89 -16.31
C THR A 127 -0.81 -12.83 -15.22
N TYR A 128 -0.25 -13.20 -14.06
CA TYR A 128 -0.07 -12.34 -12.89
C TYR A 128 1.42 -12.10 -12.65
N GLN A 129 1.78 -10.91 -12.16
CA GLN A 129 3.19 -10.51 -11.93
C GLN A 129 3.45 -10.02 -10.51
N GLN A 130 2.38 -9.76 -9.74
CA GLN A 130 2.48 -9.23 -8.39
C GLN A 130 1.80 -10.15 -7.37
N LEU A 131 2.32 -10.17 -6.15
CA LEU A 131 1.62 -10.69 -4.99
C LEU A 131 1.21 -9.54 -4.08
N THR A 132 -0.03 -9.58 -3.59
CA THR A 132 -0.53 -8.70 -2.54
C THR A 132 -0.99 -9.54 -1.34
N PHE A 133 -0.70 -9.09 -0.12
CA PHE A 133 -1.05 -9.80 1.12
C PHE A 133 -0.93 -8.91 2.35
N TRP A 134 -1.61 -9.30 3.42
CA TRP A 134 -1.38 -8.76 4.75
C TRP A 134 -0.30 -9.56 5.47
N VAL A 135 0.59 -8.86 6.16
CA VAL A 135 1.57 -9.47 7.07
C VAL A 135 1.66 -8.69 8.37
N GLN A 136 1.83 -9.41 9.47
CA GLN A 136 2.20 -8.85 10.77
C GLN A 136 3.32 -9.69 11.37
N SER A 137 4.24 -9.04 12.09
CA SER A 137 5.21 -9.71 12.95
C SER A 137 5.08 -9.25 14.40
N SER A 138 5.32 -10.13 15.37
CA SER A 138 5.38 -9.75 16.80
C SER A 138 6.63 -8.94 17.16
N VAL A 139 7.62 -8.91 16.27
CA VAL A 139 8.87 -8.15 16.39
C VAL A 139 9.10 -7.31 15.15
N ALA A 140 9.90 -6.24 15.25
CA ALA A 140 10.30 -5.49 14.07
C ALA A 140 11.20 -6.35 13.18
N LEU A 141 10.97 -6.31 11.86
CA LEU A 141 11.76 -7.05 10.88
C LEU A 141 12.36 -6.09 9.84
N ALA A 142 13.60 -6.33 9.45
CA ALA A 142 14.23 -5.58 8.37
C ALA A 142 13.62 -5.95 7.00
N SER A 143 13.75 -5.05 6.03
CA SER A 143 13.49 -5.39 4.63
C SER A 143 14.34 -6.58 4.22
N GLY A 144 13.76 -7.52 3.48
CA GLY A 144 14.40 -8.74 3.04
C GLY A 144 14.36 -9.89 4.05
N ALA A 145 13.82 -9.71 5.26
CA ALA A 145 13.78 -10.77 6.29
C ALA A 145 12.87 -11.96 5.91
N LEU A 146 11.86 -11.73 5.08
CA LEU A 146 10.85 -12.73 4.68
C LEU A 146 10.74 -12.81 3.16
N SER A 147 10.34 -13.98 2.66
CA SER A 147 9.90 -14.18 1.28
C SER A 147 8.60 -14.98 1.23
N ILE A 148 7.73 -14.66 0.27
CA ILE A 148 6.67 -15.56 -0.17
C ILE A 148 7.19 -16.33 -1.38
N ASN A 149 7.10 -17.66 -1.30
CA ASN A 149 7.46 -18.55 -2.39
C ASN A 149 6.22 -19.23 -2.95
N LEU A 150 6.15 -19.34 -4.28
CA LEU A 150 5.17 -20.19 -4.96
C LEU A 150 5.88 -21.47 -5.37
N CYS A 151 5.28 -22.61 -5.05
CA CYS A 151 5.90 -23.91 -5.26
C CYS A 151 5.05 -24.76 -6.21
N SER A 152 5.73 -25.59 -7.00
CA SER A 152 5.10 -26.46 -7.99
C SER A 152 4.58 -27.78 -7.43
N ASP A 153 4.84 -28.06 -6.16
CA ASP A 153 4.37 -29.21 -5.40
C ASP A 153 3.45 -28.79 -4.25
N VAL A 154 2.76 -29.75 -3.64
CA VAL A 154 1.83 -29.50 -2.53
C VAL A 154 2.51 -29.34 -1.17
N ALA A 155 3.80 -29.65 -1.06
CA ALA A 155 4.56 -29.65 0.20
C ALA A 155 5.45 -28.41 0.39
N GLY A 156 5.37 -27.43 -0.51
CA GLY A 156 6.18 -26.22 -0.46
C GLY A 156 7.68 -26.44 -0.71
N ALA A 157 8.08 -27.56 -1.30
CA ALA A 157 9.48 -27.97 -1.44
C ALA A 157 10.17 -27.41 -2.70
N THR A 158 9.49 -27.45 -3.85
CA THR A 158 10.00 -27.07 -5.17
C THR A 158 9.52 -25.67 -5.53
N ILE A 159 10.28 -24.68 -5.08
CA ILE A 159 10.06 -23.25 -5.36
C ILE A 159 10.23 -22.99 -6.85
N VAL A 160 9.24 -22.35 -7.47
CA VAL A 160 9.29 -21.86 -8.85
C VAL A 160 9.32 -20.34 -8.94
N ASP A 161 8.76 -19.66 -7.94
CA ASP A 161 8.81 -18.21 -7.82
C ASP A 161 9.15 -17.78 -6.41
N THR A 162 9.94 -16.71 -6.29
CA THR A 162 10.30 -16.08 -5.03
C THR A 162 9.96 -14.61 -5.09
N VAL A 163 9.24 -14.12 -4.09
CA VAL A 163 8.90 -12.72 -3.91
C VAL A 163 9.39 -12.31 -2.53
N THR A 164 10.54 -11.62 -2.49
CA THR A 164 11.16 -11.16 -1.24
C THR A 164 10.49 -9.88 -0.76
N LEU A 165 10.14 -9.85 0.53
CA LEU A 165 9.59 -8.65 1.15
C LEU A 165 10.61 -7.51 1.09
N ASN A 166 10.31 -6.47 0.31
CA ASN A 166 11.19 -5.32 0.09
C ASN A 166 10.90 -4.13 1.01
N LYS A 167 10.22 -4.39 2.14
CA LYS A 167 9.87 -3.40 3.16
C LYS A 167 10.16 -3.94 4.55
N ALA A 168 10.58 -3.07 5.47
CA ALA A 168 10.67 -3.41 6.89
C ALA A 168 9.27 -3.56 7.49
N LEU A 169 9.11 -4.34 8.55
CA LEU A 169 7.85 -4.46 9.29
C LEU A 169 7.99 -3.91 10.69
N ASN A 170 6.96 -3.19 11.14
CA ASN A 170 6.81 -2.79 12.54
C ASN A 170 6.21 -3.93 13.37
N ALA A 171 6.59 -3.99 14.65
CA ALA A 171 6.05 -4.97 15.57
C ALA A 171 4.56 -4.71 15.83
N GLY A 172 3.74 -5.77 15.77
CA GLY A 172 2.32 -5.75 16.14
C GLY A 172 1.40 -5.01 15.17
N GLN A 173 1.87 -4.67 13.96
CA GLN A 173 1.08 -3.93 12.97
C GLN A 173 0.79 -4.77 11.72
N TRP A 174 -0.48 -4.82 11.33
CA TRP A 174 -0.88 -5.33 10.02
C TRP A 174 -0.35 -4.38 8.94
N THR A 175 0.35 -4.94 7.97
CA THR A 175 0.94 -4.22 6.85
C THR A 175 0.40 -4.80 5.55
N ALA A 176 -0.21 -3.96 4.70
CA ALA A 176 -0.59 -4.31 3.35
C ALA A 176 0.63 -4.27 2.43
N VAL A 177 1.04 -5.41 1.90
CA VAL A 177 2.22 -5.51 1.06
C VAL A 177 1.79 -5.84 -0.36
N THR A 178 2.37 -5.15 -1.34
CA THR A 178 2.36 -5.55 -2.74
C THR A 178 3.78 -5.55 -3.28
N ILE A 179 4.18 -6.65 -3.90
CA ILE A 179 5.51 -6.80 -4.49
C ILE A 179 5.35 -7.29 -5.92
N ASP A 180 5.99 -6.57 -6.84
CA ASP A 180 6.06 -6.92 -8.25
C ASP A 180 7.32 -7.73 -8.54
N LYS A 181 7.16 -8.88 -9.19
CA LYS A 181 8.26 -9.69 -9.70
C LYS A 181 8.78 -9.16 -11.05
N GLY A 182 8.00 -8.33 -11.74
CA GLY A 182 8.30 -7.77 -13.06
C GLY A 182 8.21 -8.79 -14.21
N THR A 183 7.85 -10.03 -13.92
CA THR A 183 7.65 -11.12 -14.87
C THR A 183 6.46 -12.00 -14.43
N PRO A 184 5.82 -12.73 -15.37
CA PRO A 184 4.73 -13.64 -15.00
C PRO A 184 5.16 -14.76 -14.03
N PHE A 185 4.29 -15.15 -13.10
CA PHE A 185 4.49 -16.32 -12.23
C PHE A 185 4.33 -17.65 -12.98
N GLY A 186 4.61 -18.77 -12.31
CA GLY A 186 4.44 -20.12 -12.82
C GLY A 186 2.98 -20.50 -13.13
N ALA A 187 2.83 -21.48 -14.04
CA ALA A 187 1.52 -21.98 -14.49
C ALA A 187 1.03 -23.23 -13.72
N SER A 188 1.86 -23.80 -12.86
CA SER A 188 1.61 -25.06 -12.14
C SER A 188 1.89 -24.90 -10.65
N ILE A 189 1.34 -23.83 -10.04
CA ILE A 189 1.51 -23.59 -8.61
C ILE A 189 0.59 -24.55 -7.84
N GLN A 190 1.13 -25.21 -6.83
CA GLN A 190 0.38 -26.16 -5.99
C GLN A 190 0.45 -25.82 -4.50
N SER A 191 1.37 -24.95 -4.09
CA SER A 191 1.41 -24.40 -2.74
C SER A 191 2.03 -23.00 -2.69
N VAL A 192 1.74 -22.30 -1.60
CA VAL A 192 2.41 -21.06 -1.19
C VAL A 192 3.18 -21.32 0.09
N ARG A 193 4.37 -20.76 0.22
CA ARG A 193 5.28 -20.94 1.35
C ARG A 193 5.76 -19.59 1.89
N LEU A 194 5.86 -19.50 3.21
CA LEU A 194 6.60 -18.44 3.88
C LEU A 194 8.02 -18.92 4.15
N THR A 195 9.00 -18.13 3.76
CA THR A 195 10.43 -18.37 4.02
C THR A 195 11.00 -17.24 4.86
N ALA A 196 11.77 -17.63 5.88
CA ALA A 196 12.62 -16.75 6.66
C ALA A 196 14.00 -16.67 6.02
N ASN A 197 14.39 -15.48 5.55
CA ASN A 197 15.74 -15.22 5.01
C ASN A 197 16.71 -14.78 6.12
N SER A 198 16.17 -14.33 7.25
CA SER A 198 16.89 -14.03 8.49
C SER A 198 16.26 -14.75 9.67
N SER A 199 16.96 -14.81 10.81
CA SER A 199 16.45 -15.49 12.01
C SER A 199 15.07 -14.95 12.43
N LEU A 200 14.14 -15.86 12.71
CA LEU A 200 12.83 -15.57 13.31
C LEU A 200 12.67 -16.21 14.70
N ALA A 201 13.77 -16.47 15.41
CA ALA A 201 13.71 -17.07 16.74
C ALA A 201 12.74 -16.32 17.66
N SER A 202 11.75 -17.05 18.22
CA SER A 202 10.71 -16.51 19.10
C SER A 202 9.80 -15.45 18.48
N ALA A 203 9.80 -15.27 17.16
CA ALA A 203 8.89 -14.37 16.46
C ALA A 203 7.57 -15.07 16.12
N THR A 204 6.47 -14.32 16.08
CA THR A 204 5.19 -14.77 15.53
C THR A 204 4.90 -13.99 14.26
N ILE A 205 4.63 -14.68 13.16
CA ILE A 205 4.21 -14.07 11.89
C ILE A 205 2.74 -14.39 11.66
N SER A 206 1.95 -13.39 11.28
CA SER A 206 0.59 -13.59 10.79
C SER A 206 0.49 -13.21 9.32
N LEU A 207 -0.26 -13.98 8.53
CA LEU A 207 -0.49 -13.76 7.11
C LEU A 207 -1.98 -13.86 6.79
N ASP A 208 -2.44 -13.01 5.88
CA ASP A 208 -3.82 -13.03 5.40
C ASP A 208 -3.95 -12.48 3.98
N ASN A 209 -5.02 -12.85 3.29
CA ASN A 209 -5.39 -12.45 1.93
C ASN A 209 -4.24 -12.44 0.91
N ILE A 210 -3.56 -13.57 0.75
CA ILE A 210 -2.55 -13.70 -0.30
C ILE A 210 -3.24 -13.86 -1.64
N SER A 211 -3.03 -12.90 -2.54
CA SER A 211 -3.61 -12.90 -3.88
C SER A 211 -2.57 -12.53 -4.94
N ALA A 212 -2.68 -13.17 -6.11
CA ALA A 212 -1.94 -12.76 -7.30
C ALA A 212 -2.67 -11.63 -8.03
N CYS A 213 -1.91 -10.62 -8.45
CA CYS A 213 -2.40 -9.43 -9.16
C CYS A 213 -1.69 -9.27 -10.51
N LYS A 214 -2.37 -8.62 -11.44
CA LYS A 214 -1.83 -8.30 -12.77
C LYS A 214 -0.63 -7.36 -12.67
N ALA A 215 0.09 -7.16 -13.78
CA ALA A 215 1.20 -6.21 -13.84
C ALA A 215 0.77 -4.78 -13.42
N PRO A 216 1.65 -3.96 -12.84
CA PRO A 216 1.29 -2.58 -12.43
C PRO A 216 0.78 -1.69 -13.57
N SER A 217 1.10 -2.03 -14.82
CA SER A 217 0.64 -1.33 -16.02
C SER A 217 -0.76 -1.76 -16.48
N ALA A 218 -1.32 -2.84 -15.93
CA ALA A 218 -2.63 -3.35 -16.33
C ALA A 218 -3.76 -2.50 -15.72
N ALA A 219 -4.77 -2.18 -16.53
CA ALA A 219 -5.92 -1.40 -16.08
C ALA A 219 -6.70 -2.07 -14.93
N ASN A 220 -6.69 -3.41 -14.87
CA ASN A 220 -7.32 -4.21 -13.82
C ASN A 220 -6.33 -4.72 -12.76
N CYS A 221 -5.25 -3.97 -12.50
CA CYS A 221 -4.31 -4.26 -11.42
C CYS A 221 -4.90 -3.84 -10.06
N LEU A 222 -5.79 -4.66 -9.48
CA LEU A 222 -6.29 -4.43 -8.12
C LEU A 222 -5.33 -5.05 -7.10
N THR A 223 -4.93 -4.27 -6.09
CA THR A 223 -4.02 -4.68 -5.00
C THR A 223 -4.53 -4.15 -3.67
N LEU A 224 -4.01 -4.66 -2.55
CA LEU A 224 -4.36 -4.12 -1.23
C LEU A 224 -3.93 -2.67 -1.06
N ASN A 225 -2.85 -2.24 -1.73
CA ASN A 225 -2.37 -0.85 -1.69
C ASN A 225 -3.11 0.10 -2.65
N SER A 226 -4.10 -0.40 -3.39
CA SER A 226 -4.94 0.41 -4.28
C SER A 226 -6.01 1.18 -3.50
N LEU A 227 -6.43 2.33 -4.02
CA LEU A 227 -7.70 2.95 -3.63
C LEU A 227 -8.76 2.71 -4.71
N ILE A 228 -10.00 2.52 -4.29
CA ILE A 228 -11.15 2.25 -5.17
C ILE A 228 -12.23 3.31 -5.00
N SER A 229 -12.98 3.59 -6.06
CA SER A 229 -14.00 4.64 -6.04
C SER A 229 -15.15 4.35 -7.01
N PRO A 230 -16.41 4.65 -6.65
CA PRO A 230 -17.55 4.58 -7.57
C PRO A 230 -17.68 5.81 -8.48
N ASP A 231 -17.11 6.95 -8.07
CA ASP A 231 -17.38 8.28 -8.63
C ASP A 231 -16.12 9.07 -9.01
N ASN A 232 -14.95 8.48 -8.80
CA ASN A 232 -13.65 9.11 -9.01
C ASN A 232 -13.39 10.35 -8.12
N ALA A 233 -14.12 10.46 -7.01
CA ALA A 233 -14.06 11.59 -6.08
C ALA A 233 -13.89 11.11 -4.62
N VAL A 234 -14.68 10.13 -4.21
CA VAL A 234 -14.59 9.50 -2.89
C VAL A 234 -13.83 8.18 -3.01
N TRP A 235 -12.72 8.09 -2.29
CA TRP A 235 -11.78 6.97 -2.38
C TRP A 235 -11.84 6.11 -1.12
N TYR A 236 -11.78 4.79 -1.31
CA TYR A 236 -11.83 3.80 -0.25
C TYR A 236 -10.58 2.92 -0.31
N PRO A 237 -9.95 2.60 0.84
CA PRO A 237 -8.87 1.63 0.91
C PRO A 237 -9.39 0.21 0.68
N VAL A 238 -8.54 -0.68 0.18
CA VAL A 238 -8.88 -2.10 -0.02
C VAL A 238 -8.43 -2.91 1.18
N GLN A 239 -9.38 -3.56 1.86
CA GLN A 239 -9.11 -4.47 2.97
C GLN A 239 -8.77 -5.87 2.48
N SER A 240 -9.58 -6.44 1.59
CA SER A 240 -9.33 -7.78 1.08
C SER A 240 -9.98 -7.99 -0.28
N ILE A 241 -9.42 -8.93 -1.03
CA ILE A 241 -9.83 -9.26 -2.39
C ILE A 241 -9.98 -10.78 -2.52
N SER A 242 -11.15 -11.24 -2.97
CA SER A 242 -11.37 -12.66 -3.25
C SER A 242 -12.32 -12.82 -4.43
N GLY A 243 -11.76 -13.16 -5.60
CA GLY A 243 -12.51 -13.25 -6.85
C GLY A 243 -13.19 -11.92 -7.20
N THR A 244 -14.53 -11.91 -7.19
CA THR A 244 -15.36 -10.72 -7.44
C THR A 244 -15.67 -9.92 -6.18
N THR A 245 -15.25 -10.37 -5.00
CA THR A 245 -15.52 -9.68 -3.73
C THR A 245 -14.34 -8.82 -3.33
N VAL A 246 -14.63 -7.57 -2.99
CA VAL A 246 -13.66 -6.62 -2.44
C VAL A 246 -14.26 -6.00 -1.19
N TYR A 247 -13.56 -6.08 -0.07
CA TYR A 247 -13.94 -5.36 1.13
C TYR A 247 -13.18 -4.04 1.21
N VAL A 248 -13.88 -2.95 1.54
CA VAL A 248 -13.22 -1.68 1.88
C VAL A 248 -12.67 -1.74 3.30
N ASP A 249 -11.51 -1.13 3.51
CA ASP A 249 -10.93 -1.02 4.86
C ASP A 249 -11.41 0.24 5.58
N ALA A 250 -11.11 0.32 6.88
CA ALA A 250 -11.36 1.53 7.66
C ALA A 250 -10.14 1.95 8.48
N GLN A 251 -9.53 1.03 9.23
CA GLN A 251 -8.33 1.31 10.04
C GLN A 251 -7.46 0.05 10.20
N ALA A 252 -6.25 0.23 10.74
CA ALA A 252 -5.27 -0.86 10.93
C ALA A 252 -5.87 -2.14 11.56
N THR A 253 -6.71 -1.97 12.59
CA THR A 253 -7.30 -3.05 13.40
C THR A 253 -8.71 -3.45 12.96
N THR A 254 -9.24 -2.89 11.86
CA THR A 254 -10.55 -3.29 11.36
C THR A 254 -10.48 -4.77 10.94
N ALA A 255 -11.26 -5.60 11.63
CA ALA A 255 -11.45 -6.99 11.27
C ALA A 255 -12.22 -7.11 9.94
N ALA A 256 -12.09 -8.26 9.30
CA ALA A 256 -12.85 -8.62 8.11
C ALA A 256 -14.33 -8.27 8.26
N THR A 257 -14.91 -7.60 7.27
CA THR A 257 -16.34 -7.24 7.17
C THR A 257 -16.87 -6.21 8.17
N LEU A 258 -16.04 -5.70 9.08
CA LEU A 258 -16.49 -4.73 10.11
C LEU A 258 -16.26 -3.26 9.73
N ALA A 259 -15.72 -2.99 8.55
CA ALA A 259 -15.57 -1.62 8.08
C ALA A 259 -16.94 -0.94 7.93
N LYS A 260 -16.95 0.37 8.17
CA LYS A 260 -18.14 1.21 8.07
C LYS A 260 -18.83 1.10 6.71
N GLY A 261 -18.06 0.89 5.63
CA GLY A 261 -18.56 0.63 4.29
C GLY A 261 -18.87 1.87 3.44
N TYR A 262 -19.44 1.63 2.26
CA TYR A 262 -19.81 2.67 1.29
C TYR A 262 -20.95 3.54 1.81
N ARG A 263 -20.99 4.83 1.43
CA ARG A 263 -21.95 5.82 1.96
C ARG A 263 -22.89 6.41 0.91
N GLY A 264 -22.60 6.23 -0.37
CA GLY A 264 -23.48 6.71 -1.44
C GLY A 264 -24.71 5.82 -1.64
N ALA A 265 -25.44 6.07 -2.72
CA ALA A 265 -26.63 5.31 -3.07
C ALA A 265 -26.27 3.90 -3.57
N THR A 266 -27.05 2.90 -3.15
CA THR A 266 -26.89 1.52 -3.63
C THR A 266 -27.11 1.45 -5.15
N GLY A 267 -26.21 0.76 -5.84
CA GLY A 267 -26.33 0.54 -7.29
C GLY A 267 -25.05 -0.03 -7.90
N SER A 268 -25.14 -0.36 -9.19
CA SER A 268 -23.96 -0.68 -10.00
C SER A 268 -23.46 0.56 -10.71
N THR A 269 -22.20 0.91 -10.49
CA THR A 269 -21.56 2.09 -11.08
C THR A 269 -20.19 1.72 -11.63
N THR A 270 -19.55 2.67 -12.31
CA THR A 270 -18.16 2.55 -12.71
C THR A 270 -17.28 2.23 -11.49
N PHE A 271 -16.28 1.38 -11.70
CA PHE A 271 -15.27 1.04 -10.70
C PHE A 271 -13.94 1.69 -11.08
N TYR A 272 -13.61 2.77 -10.39
CA TYR A 272 -12.34 3.48 -10.56
C TYR A 272 -11.29 2.92 -9.60
N MET A 273 -10.06 2.85 -10.07
CA MET A 273 -8.90 2.48 -9.27
C MET A 273 -7.82 3.55 -9.33
N MET A 274 -7.14 3.75 -8.21
CA MET A 274 -5.92 4.55 -8.09
C MET A 274 -4.79 3.66 -7.55
N GLN A 275 -3.71 3.57 -8.32
CA GLN A 275 -2.48 2.93 -7.86
C GLN A 275 -1.62 3.92 -7.06
N PRO A 276 -0.91 3.46 -6.02
CA PRO A 276 -0.04 4.32 -5.25
C PRO A 276 1.10 4.86 -6.10
N THR A 277 1.39 6.15 -5.97
CA THR A 277 2.64 6.73 -6.47
C THR A 277 3.79 6.24 -5.61
N VAL A 278 3.61 6.23 -4.29
CA VAL A 278 4.58 5.71 -3.32
C VAL A 278 3.87 4.75 -2.38
N VAL A 279 4.51 3.60 -2.15
CA VAL A 279 4.21 2.71 -1.03
C VAL A 279 5.39 2.72 -0.09
N SER A 280 5.16 3.08 1.16
CA SER A 280 6.19 3.23 2.17
C SER A 280 5.81 2.47 3.43
N ILE A 281 6.81 2.16 4.24
CA ILE A 281 6.62 1.74 5.63
C ILE A 281 7.58 2.60 6.44
N GLY A 282 7.12 3.11 7.58
CA GLY A 282 7.91 4.02 8.41
C GLY A 282 8.04 3.43 9.80
N THR A 283 9.25 3.42 10.34
CA THR A 283 9.52 2.87 11.66
C THR A 283 9.13 3.86 12.75
N GLY A 284 7.92 3.73 13.30
CA GLY A 284 7.44 4.53 14.43
C GLY A 284 6.75 5.85 14.06
N ASN A 285 6.00 6.41 15.02
CA ASN A 285 5.13 7.60 14.83
C ASN A 285 5.87 8.91 14.47
N THR A 286 7.20 8.92 14.51
CA THR A 286 8.04 10.08 14.20
C THR A 286 8.71 10.01 12.81
N VAL A 287 8.50 8.93 12.06
CA VAL A 287 9.08 8.74 10.72
C VAL A 287 8.06 9.17 9.66
N TYR A 288 8.40 10.18 8.88
CA TYR A 288 7.53 10.77 7.88
C TYR A 288 7.98 10.37 6.48
N ASP A 289 7.03 10.07 5.60
CA ASP A 289 7.33 9.74 4.21
C ASP A 289 7.93 10.90 3.45
N GLN A 290 7.27 12.04 3.57
CA GLN A 290 7.71 13.28 2.95
C GLN A 290 7.68 14.37 4.00
N VAL A 291 8.84 14.98 4.24
CA VAL A 291 8.97 16.15 5.11
C VAL A 291 9.08 17.38 4.24
N PHE A 292 8.36 18.44 4.59
CA PHE A 292 8.51 19.74 3.97
C PHE A 292 8.65 20.82 5.04
N SER A 293 9.67 21.67 4.91
CA SER A 293 10.03 22.70 5.88
C SER A 293 10.17 24.12 5.31
N GLY A 294 9.74 24.33 4.05
CA GLY A 294 9.76 25.63 3.39
C GLY A 294 8.62 26.54 3.88
N ASN A 295 8.76 27.86 3.77
CA ASN A 295 7.77 28.81 4.27
C ASN A 295 7.23 29.72 3.15
N GLY A 296 5.91 29.81 3.03
CA GLY A 296 5.26 30.79 2.19
C GLY A 296 5.04 32.12 2.91
N SER A 297 4.23 32.99 2.30
CA SER A 297 3.72 34.21 2.93
C SER A 297 2.22 34.36 2.71
N ALA A 298 1.56 35.24 3.47
CA ALA A 298 0.11 35.46 3.41
C ALA A 298 -0.41 35.80 2.00
N GLY A 299 0.42 36.45 1.17
CA GLY A 299 0.12 36.77 -0.24
C GLY A 299 0.80 35.86 -1.26
N SER A 300 1.67 34.94 -0.83
CA SER A 300 2.46 34.07 -1.74
C SER A 300 2.69 32.72 -1.07
N ARG A 301 1.64 31.91 -1.05
CA ARG A 301 1.69 30.53 -0.53
C ARG A 301 2.59 29.67 -1.41
N ILE A 302 3.32 28.73 -0.81
CA ILE A 302 3.95 27.63 -1.57
C ILE A 302 2.86 26.59 -1.83
N THR A 303 2.76 26.09 -3.07
CA THR A 303 1.80 25.05 -3.42
C THR A 303 2.51 23.74 -3.67
N ILE A 304 2.26 22.73 -2.85
CA ILE A 304 2.64 21.33 -3.09
C ILE A 304 1.50 20.70 -3.89
N SER A 305 1.74 20.54 -5.19
CA SER A 305 0.72 20.22 -6.19
C SER A 305 0.95 18.82 -6.75
N GLY A 306 0.09 17.87 -6.41
CA GLY A 306 0.14 16.50 -6.89
C GLY A 306 -0.52 16.31 -8.26
N GLY A 307 -0.45 15.08 -8.79
CA GLY A 307 -1.22 14.67 -9.96
C GLY A 307 -0.62 15.06 -11.32
N TRP A 308 0.65 15.45 -11.37
CA TRP A 308 1.32 15.82 -12.61
C TRP A 308 1.76 14.60 -13.41
N ASP A 309 1.61 14.65 -14.73
CA ASP A 309 1.97 13.56 -15.64
C ASP A 309 3.44 13.15 -15.53
N SER A 310 3.72 11.88 -15.82
CA SER A 310 5.06 11.32 -15.70
C SER A 310 5.98 11.62 -16.89
N ALA A 311 5.47 12.20 -17.98
CA ALA A 311 6.24 12.41 -19.20
C ALA A 311 7.04 13.72 -19.16
N ALA A 312 6.43 14.79 -18.65
CA ALA A 312 7.05 16.11 -18.57
C ALA A 312 6.55 16.96 -17.38
N MET A 313 5.55 16.51 -16.61
CA MET A 313 4.91 17.29 -15.56
C MET A 313 4.38 18.65 -16.07
N THR A 314 3.78 18.63 -17.25
CA THR A 314 3.17 19.80 -17.91
C THR A 314 1.65 19.81 -17.81
N THR A 315 1.05 18.65 -17.54
CA THR A 315 -0.39 18.46 -17.41
C THR A 315 -0.73 17.84 -16.05
N GLN A 316 -1.63 18.48 -15.30
CA GLN A 316 -2.15 17.97 -14.03
C GLN A 316 -3.44 17.16 -14.28
N SER A 317 -3.30 15.90 -14.67
CA SER A 317 -4.42 15.03 -15.06
C SER A 317 -4.82 14.00 -14.01
N GLY A 318 -4.04 13.85 -12.93
CA GLY A 318 -4.21 12.77 -11.97
C GLY A 318 -4.22 13.22 -10.51
N LEU A 319 -3.86 12.28 -9.65
CA LEU A 319 -3.63 12.48 -8.22
C LEU A 319 -2.29 11.84 -7.85
N THR A 320 -1.64 12.36 -6.81
CA THR A 320 -0.49 11.71 -6.19
C THR A 320 -0.97 10.92 -4.98
N LEU A 321 -0.91 9.59 -5.05
CA LEU A 321 -1.27 8.72 -3.93
C LEU A 321 -0.02 8.32 -3.13
N ILE A 322 -0.01 8.68 -1.84
CA ILE A 322 0.96 8.18 -0.87
C ILE A 322 0.23 7.14 -0.01
N ASP A 323 0.63 5.88 -0.12
CA ASP A 323 0.14 4.79 0.70
C ASP A 323 1.17 4.40 1.76
N ARG A 324 0.78 4.51 3.03
CA ARG A 324 1.65 4.19 4.17
C ARG A 324 1.60 2.71 4.56
N SER A 325 0.66 1.94 4.01
CA SER A 325 0.53 0.48 4.14
C SER A 325 0.42 -0.15 5.54
N ASP A 326 0.90 0.50 6.59
CA ASP A 326 0.98 0.01 7.97
C ASP A 326 0.22 0.89 8.97
N TRP A 327 -0.48 1.94 8.51
CA TRP A 327 -1.13 2.95 9.35
C TRP A 327 -0.19 3.64 10.34
N ALA A 328 1.11 3.65 10.09
CA ALA A 328 2.04 4.41 10.89
C ALA A 328 2.26 5.80 10.29
N ALA A 329 2.35 6.80 11.17
CA ALA A 329 2.84 8.15 10.88
C ALA A 329 2.08 8.89 9.75
N SER A 330 2.77 9.84 9.10
CA SER A 330 2.19 10.77 8.13
C SER A 330 2.64 10.52 6.69
N GLY A 331 1.74 10.79 5.74
CA GLY A 331 2.09 10.82 4.32
C GLY A 331 2.92 12.05 3.96
N ILE A 332 2.42 13.24 4.28
CA ILE A 332 3.20 14.49 4.22
C ILE A 332 3.27 15.08 5.62
N ASN A 333 4.44 15.50 6.06
CA ASN A 333 4.62 16.25 7.28
C ASN A 333 5.16 17.66 7.00
N LEU A 334 4.40 18.67 7.41
CA LEU A 334 4.76 20.08 7.32
C LEU A 334 5.38 20.48 8.66
N THR A 335 6.71 20.57 8.70
CA THR A 335 7.50 20.67 9.95
C THR A 335 8.08 22.06 10.21
N GLY A 336 8.57 22.29 11.43
CA GLY A 336 9.28 23.53 11.80
C GLY A 336 8.36 24.74 11.91
N ALA A 337 8.82 25.92 11.47
CA ALA A 337 8.01 27.14 11.44
C ALA A 337 7.23 27.29 10.11
N THR A 338 7.05 26.20 9.36
CA THR A 338 6.37 26.19 8.06
C THR A 338 4.99 26.83 8.17
N GLY A 339 4.65 27.67 7.21
CA GLY A 339 3.37 28.36 7.14
C GLY A 339 3.02 28.71 5.71
N TYR A 340 1.75 29.03 5.49
CA TYR A 340 1.23 29.46 4.19
C TYR A 340 1.51 28.43 3.07
N ILE A 341 1.19 27.17 3.33
CA ILE A 341 1.32 26.06 2.37
C ILE A 341 -0.05 25.63 1.88
N THR A 342 -0.17 25.41 0.56
CA THR A 342 -1.31 24.72 -0.04
C THR A 342 -0.88 23.32 -0.45
N VAL A 343 -1.64 22.30 -0.04
CA VAL A 343 -1.48 20.93 -0.52
C VAL A 343 -2.68 20.62 -1.41
N GLU A 344 -2.44 20.18 -2.64
CA GLU A 344 -3.52 19.85 -3.56
C GLU A 344 -3.30 18.60 -4.39
N LYS A 345 -4.39 17.94 -4.78
CA LYS A 345 -4.38 16.76 -5.65
C LYS A 345 -3.59 15.57 -5.08
N PHE A 346 -3.64 15.41 -3.75
CA PHE A 346 -3.10 14.24 -3.06
C PHE A 346 -4.20 13.29 -2.59
N LEU A 347 -3.90 12.01 -2.63
CA LEU A 347 -4.62 10.98 -1.90
C LEU A 347 -3.68 10.35 -0.87
N PHE A 348 -4.23 10.00 0.28
CA PHE A 348 -3.50 9.31 1.33
C PHE A 348 -4.21 8.02 1.68
N GLY A 349 -3.51 6.90 1.48
CA GLY A 349 -3.97 5.56 1.85
C GLY A 349 -3.26 5.09 3.12
N HIS A 350 -4.01 4.41 3.99
CA HIS A 350 -3.48 3.68 5.14
C HIS A 350 -2.51 4.49 6.02
N ALA A 351 -2.78 5.78 6.20
CA ALA A 351 -1.93 6.71 6.96
C ALA A 351 -2.65 7.14 8.23
N ALA A 352 -2.00 7.06 9.40
CA ALA A 352 -2.57 7.58 10.65
C ALA A 352 -2.81 9.09 10.59
N PHE A 353 -1.89 9.82 9.95
CA PHE A 353 -1.95 11.27 9.86
C PHE A 353 -1.64 11.72 8.42
N PRO A 354 -2.61 11.72 7.48
CA PRO A 354 -2.38 12.08 6.08
C PRO A 354 -1.50 13.32 5.88
N LEU A 355 -1.82 14.37 6.64
CA LEU A 355 -1.06 15.61 6.73
C LEU A 355 -0.67 15.87 8.19
N GLY A 356 0.62 15.68 8.50
CA GLY A 356 1.21 16.07 9.78
C GLY A 356 1.40 17.59 9.85
N LEU A 357 0.87 18.22 10.90
CA LEU A 357 0.98 19.66 11.14
C LEU A 357 1.64 19.91 12.50
N VAL A 358 2.54 20.90 12.56
CA VAL A 358 3.19 21.35 13.80
C VAL A 358 2.44 22.51 14.46
N SER A 359 2.44 22.56 15.80
CA SER A 359 1.57 23.43 16.61
C SER A 359 1.78 24.94 16.46
N THR A 360 2.93 25.37 15.93
CA THR A 360 3.28 26.80 15.76
C THR A 360 2.96 27.34 14.35
N ALA A 361 2.47 26.50 13.46
CA ALA A 361 2.27 26.83 12.06
C ALA A 361 0.93 27.54 11.77
N ARG A 362 0.86 28.28 10.65
CA ARG A 362 -0.33 29.08 10.25
C ARG A 362 -0.55 29.05 8.74
N GLY A 363 -1.81 29.22 8.31
CA GLY A 363 -2.15 29.51 6.92
C GLY A 363 -2.17 28.33 5.95
N TYR A 364 -2.37 27.11 6.44
CA TYR A 364 -2.49 25.91 5.61
C TYR A 364 -3.81 25.84 4.84
N THR A 365 -3.75 25.24 3.65
CA THR A 365 -4.93 24.97 2.83
C THR A 365 -4.78 23.60 2.18
N VAL A 366 -5.86 22.82 2.16
CA VAL A 366 -5.92 21.53 1.48
C VAL A 366 -7.04 21.59 0.46
N ASN A 367 -6.70 21.40 -0.82
CA ASN A 367 -7.64 21.51 -1.93
C ASN A 367 -7.66 20.23 -2.76
N ASN A 368 -8.82 19.81 -3.24
CA ASN A 368 -8.96 18.69 -4.19
C ASN A 368 -8.14 17.43 -3.79
N SER A 369 -8.06 17.15 -2.49
CA SER A 369 -7.31 16.04 -1.91
C SER A 369 -8.26 15.16 -1.10
N GLY A 370 -7.88 13.91 -0.89
CA GLY A 370 -8.70 12.92 -0.20
C GLY A 370 -7.91 12.09 0.80
N PHE A 371 -8.60 11.63 1.84
CA PHE A 371 -8.05 10.85 2.94
C PHE A 371 -8.83 9.53 3.04
N ALA A 372 -8.14 8.40 2.90
CA ALA A 372 -8.75 7.09 2.83
C ALA A 372 -8.15 6.15 3.88
N GLY A 373 -8.98 5.70 4.82
CA GLY A 373 -8.58 4.79 5.91
C GLY A 373 -7.66 5.46 6.92
N THR A 374 -8.15 6.46 7.64
CA THR A 374 -7.40 7.27 8.61
C THR A 374 -7.98 7.17 10.00
#